data_AF-A0A1H6VAV0-F1
#
_entry.id   AF-A0A1H6VAV0-F1
#
_cell.length_a   1.000
_cell.length_b   1.000
_cell.length_c   1.000
_cell.angle_alpha   90.00
_cell.angle_beta   90.00
_cell.angle_gamma   90.00
#
_symmetry.space_group_name_H-M   'P 1'
#
loop_
_entity.id
_entity.type
_entity.pdbx_description
1 polymer ?
#
loop_
_entity_poly.entity_id
_entity_poly.type
_entity_poly.pdbx_seq_one_letter_code
_entity_poly.pdbx_strand_id
1 'polypeptide(L)'
;MTPLISLILVFITQIIGYIFFYSKGIKGWRYVLFVILLFLCILVLPDYFIRLYRPKDGLDSTRCGMVDLGVFLFFWMYGVSGAILTHVLFWLGYKIKESK
;
A
#
# COMPACT_ATOMS: atom_id res chain seq x y z
N MET A 1 10.57 6.61 -10.37
CA MET A 1 9.29 6.18 -9.76
C MET A 1 9.15 6.93 -8.44
N THR A 2 8.04 7.62 -8.18
CA THR A 2 7.86 8.40 -6.94
C THR A 2 7.04 7.61 -5.89
N PRO A 3 7.09 7.98 -4.60
CA PRO A 3 6.27 7.36 -3.57
C PRO A 3 4.77 7.39 -3.90
N LEU A 4 4.29 8.52 -4.43
CA LEU A 4 2.90 8.70 -4.86
C LEU A 4 2.51 7.73 -5.98
N ILE A 5 3.32 7.64 -7.04
CA ILE A 5 3.05 6.72 -8.16
C ILE A 5 3.01 5.27 -7.67
N SER A 6 3.89 4.91 -6.73
CA SER A 6 3.94 3.56 -6.16
C SER A 6 2.67 3.23 -5.37
N LEU A 7 2.14 4.17 -4.58
CA LEU A 7 0.86 4.00 -3.90
C LEU A 7 -0.31 3.85 -4.88
N ILE A 8 -0.36 4.67 -5.93
CA ILE A 8 -1.40 4.58 -6.96
C ILE A 8 -1.39 3.17 -7.59
N LEU A 9 -0.21 2.65 -7.91
CA LEU A 9 -0.08 1.29 -8.45
C LEU A 9 -0.54 0.23 -7.46
N VAL A 10 -0.21 0.35 -6.17
CA VAL A 10 -0.70 -0.57 -5.13
C VAL A 10 -2.22 -0.60 -5.10
N PHE A 11 -2.89 0.56 -5.13
CA PHE A 11 -4.36 0.61 -5.13
C PHE A 11 -4.97 0.06 -6.42
N ILE A 12 -4.39 0.36 -7.58
CA ILE A 12 -4.83 -0.22 -8.85
C ILE A 12 -4.70 -1.75 -8.80
N THR A 13 -3.58 -2.28 -8.32
CA THR A 13 -3.37 -3.72 -8.16
C THR A 13 -4.39 -4.32 -7.19
N GLN A 14 -4.69 -3.63 -6.08
CA GLN A 14 -5.69 -4.08 -5.12
C GLN A 14 -7.08 -4.16 -5.75
N ILE A 15 -7.51 -3.11 -6.46
CA ILE A 15 -8.82 -3.03 -7.11
C ILE A 15 -8.95 -4.05 -8.25
N ILE A 16 -7.96 -4.14 -9.14
CA ILE A 16 -7.96 -5.09 -10.25
C ILE A 16 -7.95 -6.52 -9.69
N GLY A 17 -7.14 -6.78 -8.67
CA GLY A 17 -7.13 -8.05 -7.96
C GLY A 17 -8.53 -8.38 -7.43
N TYR A 18 -9.14 -7.45 -6.68
CA TYR A 18 -10.51 -7.49 -6.17
C TYR A 18 -11.54 -7.91 -7.22
N ILE A 19 -11.52 -7.28 -8.39
CA ILE A 19 -12.45 -7.61 -9.49
C ILE A 19 -12.14 -8.98 -10.11
N PHE A 20 -10.86 -9.26 -10.38
CA PHE A 20 -10.44 -10.45 -11.13
C PHE A 20 -10.68 -11.75 -10.37
N PHE A 21 -10.29 -11.83 -9.10
CA PHE A 21 -10.51 -13.07 -8.35
C PHE A 21 -11.96 -13.18 -7.86
N TYR A 22 -12.70 -12.07 -7.77
CA TYR A 22 -14.14 -12.12 -7.55
C TYR A 22 -14.86 -12.79 -8.72
N SER A 23 -14.48 -12.46 -9.97
CA SER A 23 -15.07 -13.12 -11.16
C SER A 23 -14.72 -14.62 -11.23
N LYS A 24 -13.58 -15.03 -10.65
CA LYS A 24 -13.19 -16.45 -10.54
C LYS A 24 -13.84 -17.20 -9.37
N GLY A 25 -14.61 -16.54 -8.50
CA GLY A 25 -15.30 -17.19 -7.38
C GLY A 25 -14.38 -17.80 -6.32
N ILE A 26 -13.08 -17.47 -6.32
CA ILE A 26 -12.12 -17.99 -5.34
C ILE A 26 -12.47 -17.33 -4.00
N LYS A 27 -12.48 -18.11 -2.91
CA LYS A 27 -12.76 -17.63 -1.55
C LYS A 27 -11.44 -17.42 -0.79
N GLY A 28 -11.39 -16.46 0.13
CA GLY A 28 -10.24 -16.23 1.02
C GLY A 28 -9.06 -15.42 0.45
N TRP A 29 -8.81 -15.46 -0.87
CA TRP A 29 -7.70 -14.72 -1.51
C TRP A 29 -7.73 -13.19 -1.23
N ARG A 30 -8.91 -12.61 -0.98
CA ARG A 30 -9.07 -11.18 -0.70
C ARG A 30 -8.26 -10.74 0.52
N TYR A 31 -8.14 -11.62 1.51
CA TYR A 31 -7.35 -11.38 2.71
C TYR A 31 -5.86 -11.54 2.42
N VAL A 32 -5.50 -12.53 1.60
CA VAL A 32 -4.10 -12.77 1.18
C VAL A 32 -3.57 -11.56 0.41
N LEU A 33 -4.31 -11.10 -0.61
CA LEU A 33 -3.94 -9.93 -1.39
C LEU A 33 -3.85 -8.67 -0.51
N PHE A 34 -4.82 -8.48 0.37
CA PHE A 34 -4.81 -7.37 1.32
C PHE A 34 -3.57 -7.38 2.22
N VAL A 35 -3.25 -8.52 2.86
CA VAL A 35 -2.08 -8.64 3.75
C VAL A 35 -0.78 -8.41 2.99
N ILE A 36 -0.64 -8.93 1.76
CA ILE A 36 0.56 -8.72 0.94
C ILE A 36 0.75 -7.22 0.63
N LEU A 37 -0.31 -6.54 0.19
CA LEU A 37 -0.23 -5.12 -0.15
C LEU A 37 -0.03 -4.24 1.09
N LEU A 38 -0.63 -4.62 2.22
CA LEU A 38 -0.42 -3.95 3.51
C LEU A 38 1.05 -4.09 3.96
N PHE A 39 1.63 -5.29 3.85
CA PHE A 39 3.04 -5.54 4.15
C PHE A 39 3.96 -4.69 3.25
N LEU A 40 3.64 -4.60 1.96
CA LEU A 40 4.34 -3.72 1.02
C LEU A 40 4.31 -2.25 1.45
N CYS A 41 3.15 -1.75 1.88
CA CYS A 41 3.01 -0.36 2.34
C CYS A 41 3.69 -0.10 3.69
N ILE A 42 3.70 -1.06 4.63
CA ILE A 42 4.24 -0.84 5.98
C ILE A 42 5.77 -0.92 6.00
N LEU A 43 6.35 -1.88 5.26
CA LEU A 43 7.75 -2.24 5.40
C LEU A 43 8.54 -2.01 4.10
N VAL A 44 8.09 -2.61 3.00
CA VAL A 44 8.91 -2.73 1.78
C VAL A 44 9.08 -1.39 1.08
N LEU A 45 7.98 -0.69 0.78
CA LEU A 45 8.02 0.58 0.06
C LEU A 45 8.72 1.69 0.87
N PRO A 46 8.45 1.86 2.18
CA PRO A 46 9.19 2.84 2.98
C PRO A 46 10.70 2.58 2.99
N ASP A 47 11.14 1.34 3.26
CA ASP A 47 12.56 0.99 3.30
C ASP A 47 13.23 1.19 1.92
N TYR A 48 12.56 0.77 0.84
CA TYR A 48 13.05 0.98 -0.52
C TYR A 48 13.29 2.46 -0.84
N PHE A 49 12.31 3.32 -0.53
CA PHE A 49 12.43 4.76 -0.82
C PHE A 49 13.45 5.45 0.09
N ILE A 50 13.55 5.06 1.36
CA ILE A 50 14.59 5.59 2.25
C ILE A 50 15.99 5.27 1.72
N ARG A 51 16.22 4.03 1.27
CA ARG A 51 17.50 3.64 0.66
C ARG A 51 17.76 4.39 -0.66
N LEU A 52 16.72 4.60 -1.47
CA LEU A 52 16.84 5.32 -2.73
C LEU A 52 17.19 6.80 -2.54
N TYR A 53 16.64 7.43 -1.51
CA TYR A 53 16.87 8.84 -1.20
C TYR A 53 18.05 9.09 -0.25
N ARG A 54 18.73 8.03 0.23
CA ARG A 54 19.95 8.16 1.02
C ARG A 54 21.12 8.48 0.07
N PRO A 55 21.81 9.64 0.21
CA PRO A 55 23.04 9.90 -0.54
C PRO A 55 24.09 8.85 -0.17
N LYS A 56 24.85 8.37 -1.17
CA LYS A 56 25.89 7.33 -0.99
C LYS A 56 27.15 7.88 -0.30
N ASP A 57 27.25 9.19 -0.22
CA ASP A 57 28.44 9.95 0.07
C ASP A 57 28.27 10.49 1.50
N GLY A 58 28.86 9.80 2.47
CA GLY A 58 28.74 10.04 3.91
C GLY A 58 29.45 11.29 4.41
N LEU A 59 29.49 12.37 3.63
CA LEU A 59 30.11 13.65 4.00
C LEU A 59 29.03 14.72 4.17
N ASP A 60 28.80 15.08 5.43
CA ASP A 60 28.37 16.42 5.88
C ASP A 60 27.22 17.10 5.14
N SER A 61 26.05 16.48 5.16
CA SER A 61 24.82 17.28 5.19
C SER A 61 24.09 17.00 6.49
N THR A 62 24.17 17.96 7.41
CA THR A 62 23.29 18.05 8.58
C THR A 62 21.85 17.88 8.07
N ARG A 63 21.27 16.69 8.27
CA ARG A 63 19.88 16.38 7.87
C ARG A 63 18.95 17.22 8.75
N CYS A 64 18.71 18.46 8.34
CA CYS A 64 17.64 19.29 8.90
C CYS A 64 16.31 18.70 8.41
N GLY A 65 15.71 17.84 9.25
CA GLY A 65 14.46 17.16 8.97
C GLY A 65 14.62 15.64 8.96
N MET A 66 13.76 14.94 9.69
CA MET A 66 13.66 13.48 9.68
C MET A 66 12.96 13.01 8.40
N VAL A 67 13.64 13.11 7.25
CA VAL A 67 13.11 12.71 5.93
C VAL A 67 12.64 11.25 5.95
N ASP A 68 13.38 10.38 6.65
CA ASP A 68 13.04 8.96 6.79
C ASP A 68 11.67 8.79 7.48
N LEU A 69 11.39 9.58 8.53
CA LEU A 69 10.10 9.60 9.21
C LEU A 69 8.98 10.09 8.29
N GLY A 70 9.25 11.12 7.48
CA GLY A 70 8.29 11.63 6.49
C GLY A 70 7.85 10.57 5.49
N VAL A 71 8.80 9.76 4.98
CA VAL A 71 8.50 8.64 4.08
C VAL A 71 7.67 7.57 4.78
N PHE A 72 8.06 7.15 6.00
CA PHE A 72 7.28 6.18 6.78
C PHE A 72 5.85 6.66 7.04
N LEU A 73 5.68 7.89 7.53
CA LEU A 73 4.37 8.47 7.81
C LEU A 73 3.52 8.60 6.55
N PHE A 74 4.11 8.95 5.40
CA PHE A 74 3.37 9.01 4.15
C PHE A 74 2.76 7.66 3.77
N PHE A 75 3.56 6.60 3.79
CA PHE A 75 3.06 5.25 3.45
C PHE A 75 2.11 4.69 4.51
N TRP A 76 2.34 4.98 5.79
CA TRP A 76 1.42 4.56 6.85
C TRP A 76 0.09 5.30 6.77
N MET A 77 0.11 6.64 6.70
CA MET A 77 -1.12 7.42 6.69
C MET A 77 -1.91 7.24 5.41
N TYR A 78 -1.28 7.23 4.23
CA TYR A 78 -2.01 7.14 2.96
C TYR A 78 -2.10 5.73 2.43
N GLY A 79 -1.01 4.96 2.48
CA GLY A 79 -0.97 3.59 1.97
C GLY A 79 -1.81 2.62 2.81
N VAL A 80 -1.55 2.56 4.11
CA VAL A 80 -2.26 1.62 5.00
C VAL A 80 -3.73 1.99 5.13
N SER A 81 -4.05 3.27 5.36
CA SER A 81 -5.45 3.70 5.44
C SER A 81 -6.21 3.45 4.13
N GLY A 82 -5.60 3.74 2.98
CA GLY A 82 -6.21 3.51 1.67
C GLY A 82 -6.40 2.01 1.39
N ALA A 83 -5.43 1.18 1.76
CA ALA A 83 -5.54 -0.28 1.61
C ALA A 83 -6.64 -0.86 2.49
N ILE A 84 -6.78 -0.38 3.72
CA ILE A 84 -7.87 -0.77 4.64
C ILE A 84 -9.21 -0.30 4.08
N LEU A 85 -9.32 0.96 3.69
CA LEU A 85 -10.55 1.55 3.18
C LEU A 85 -11.07 0.79 1.96
N THR A 86 -10.19 0.53 0.98
CA THR A 86 -10.55 -0.24 -0.23
C THR A 86 -10.98 -1.67 0.11
N HIS A 87 -10.31 -2.35 1.06
CA HIS A 87 -10.72 -3.68 1.51
C HIS A 87 -12.10 -3.67 2.18
N VAL A 88 -12.35 -2.73 3.08
CA VAL A 88 -13.64 -2.60 3.79
C VAL A 88 -14.77 -2.28 2.81
N LEU A 89 -14.56 -1.33 1.89
CA LEU A 89 -15.55 -0.99 0.86
C LEU A 89 -15.90 -2.19 -0.02
N PHE A 90 -14.89 -2.95 -0.45
CA PHE A 90 -15.13 -4.17 -1.23
C PHE A 90 -15.88 -5.24 -0.42
N TRP A 91 -15.51 -5.44 0.85
CA TRP A 91 -16.17 -6.40 1.72
C TRP A 91 -17.64 -6.04 1.99
N LEU A 92 -17.94 -4.76 2.24
CA LEU A 92 -19.30 -4.26 2.38
C LEU A 92 -20.11 -4.47 1.09
N GLY A 93 -19.54 -4.13 -0.07
CA GLY A 93 -20.19 -4.35 -1.37
C GLY A 93 -20.49 -5.84 -1.63
N TYR A 94 -19.55 -6.72 -1.28
CA TYR A 94 -19.73 -8.17 -1.37
C TYR A 94 -20.87 -8.66 -0.47
N LYS A 95 -20.89 -8.24 0.80
CA LYS A 95 -21.93 -8.58 1.78
C LYS A 95 -23.33 -8.17 1.32
N ILE A 96 -23.47 -6.96 0.78
CA ILE A 96 -24.75 -6.45 0.27
C ILE A 96 -25.24 -7.32 -0.90
N LYS A 97 -24.33 -7.75 -1.79
CA LYS A 97 -24.68 -8.56 -2.95
C LYS A 97 -25.03 -10.02 -2.60
N GLU A 98 -24.44 -10.60 -1.56
CA GLU A 98 -24.86 -11.93 -1.08
C GLU A 98 -26.22 -11.93 -0.36
N SER A 99 -26.66 -10.78 0.15
CA SER A 99 -27.94 -10.65 0.87
C SER A 99 -29.15 -10.45 -0.05
N LYS A 100 -28.94 -10.27 -1.36
CA LYS A 100 -29.98 -10.17 -2.40
C LYS A 100 -30.04 -11.45 -3.20
#